data_AF-A0A939WBQ8-F1
#
_entry.id   AF-A0A939WBQ8-F1
#
_cell.length_a   1.000
_cell.length_b   1.000
_cell.length_c   1.000
_cell.angle_alpha   90.00
_cell.angle_beta   90.00
_cell.angle_gamma   90.00
#
_symmetry.space_group_name_H-M   'P 1'
#
loop_
_entity.id
_entity.type
_entity.pdbx_description
1 polymer ?
#
loop_
_entity_poly.entity_id
_entity_poly.type
_entity_poly.pdbx_seq_one_letter_code
_entity_poly.pdbx_strand_id
1 'polypeptide(L)'
;MTDFDITIKGAGRINVYGTKDNTVVFPVTAKIDTARKKFDVAVDGEAEVSIGIPEKAGKVEIACADAGISLTNLSFEELEIDGKGHLKITVSDIEGSLEINLIGGEAELTVPSDFSFRAKNKGHGCSIESEIAESADASNVVELNGKDSKLTISAE
;
A
#
# COMPACT_ATOMS: atom_id res chain seq x y z
N MET A 1 6.97 -14.21 -6.82
CA MET A 1 5.62 -14.76 -6.51
C MET A 1 4.66 -14.27 -7.60
N THR A 2 3.34 -14.12 -7.39
CA THR A 2 2.43 -13.54 -8.41
C THR A 2 2.34 -12.03 -8.23
N ASP A 3 2.31 -11.27 -9.32
CA ASP A 3 2.25 -9.81 -9.28
C ASP A 3 0.80 -9.30 -9.50
N PHE A 4 0.44 -8.22 -8.80
CA PHE A 4 -0.89 -7.61 -8.82
C PHE A 4 -0.78 -6.11 -9.08
N ASP A 5 -1.56 -5.59 -10.03
CA ASP A 5 -1.60 -4.18 -10.41
C ASP A 5 -3.04 -3.66 -10.21
N ILE A 6 -3.22 -2.79 -9.23
CA ILE A 6 -4.52 -2.37 -8.74
C ILE A 6 -4.67 -0.86 -8.96
N THR A 7 -5.54 -0.49 -9.89
CA THR A 7 -5.91 0.91 -10.12
C THR A 7 -7.28 1.21 -9.52
N ILE A 8 -7.36 2.13 -8.57
CA ILE A 8 -8.62 2.54 -7.95
C ILE A 8 -8.82 4.04 -8.15
N LYS A 9 -9.96 4.41 -8.77
CA LYS A 9 -10.32 5.80 -9.04
C LYS A 9 -11.56 6.20 -8.26
N GLY A 10 -11.46 7.31 -7.54
CA GLY A 10 -12.60 7.93 -6.86
C GLY A 10 -13.07 7.22 -5.58
N ALA A 11 -12.31 6.25 -5.07
CA ALA A 11 -12.62 5.60 -3.79
C ALA A 11 -12.02 6.38 -2.61
N GLY A 12 -12.85 6.67 -1.61
CA GLY A 12 -12.39 7.26 -0.36
C GLY A 12 -11.81 6.23 0.62
N ARG A 13 -12.15 4.95 0.43
CA ARG A 13 -11.67 3.83 1.24
C ARG A 13 -11.28 2.63 0.38
N ILE A 14 -10.12 2.06 0.67
CA ILE A 14 -9.53 0.93 -0.04
C ILE A 14 -9.08 -0.09 1.01
N ASN A 15 -9.54 -1.33 0.90
CA ASN A 15 -9.10 -2.43 1.75
C ASN A 15 -8.44 -3.49 0.86
N VAL A 16 -7.15 -3.77 1.08
CA VAL A 16 -6.44 -4.86 0.42
C VAL A 16 -6.05 -5.89 1.47
N TYR A 17 -6.44 -7.13 1.28
CA TYR A 17 -6.21 -8.19 2.27
C TYR A 17 -5.74 -9.50 1.66
N GLY A 18 -4.96 -10.26 2.42
CA GLY A 18 -4.55 -11.60 2.04
C GLY A 18 -5.66 -12.63 2.16
N THR A 19 -5.89 -13.40 1.11
CA THR A 19 -6.74 -14.59 1.11
C THR A 19 -5.95 -15.80 1.58
N LYS A 20 -6.64 -16.72 2.28
CA LYS A 20 -6.02 -17.94 2.85
C LYS A 20 -5.64 -18.99 1.81
N ASP A 21 -6.10 -18.82 0.59
CA ASP A 21 -5.84 -19.67 -0.56
C ASP A 21 -5.47 -18.82 -1.78
N ASN A 22 -5.25 -19.46 -2.92
CA ASN A 22 -4.91 -18.79 -4.17
C ASN A 22 -6.13 -18.12 -4.84
N THR A 23 -7.09 -17.64 -4.06
CA THR A 23 -8.27 -16.92 -4.55
C THR A 23 -7.95 -15.44 -4.70
N VAL A 24 -8.66 -14.78 -5.61
CA VAL A 24 -8.65 -13.34 -5.74
C VAL A 24 -10.09 -12.84 -5.62
N VAL A 25 -10.30 -11.78 -4.85
CA VAL A 25 -11.61 -11.20 -4.57
C VAL A 25 -11.64 -9.78 -5.08
N PHE A 26 -12.67 -9.43 -5.85
CA PHE A 26 -12.86 -8.10 -6.40
C PHE A 26 -14.32 -7.66 -6.24
N PRO A 27 -14.58 -6.35 -6.17
CA PRO A 27 -15.95 -5.86 -6.29
C PRO A 27 -16.51 -6.24 -7.66
N VAL A 28 -17.83 -6.45 -7.72
CA VAL A 28 -18.52 -6.83 -8.96
C VAL A 28 -18.39 -5.80 -10.08
N THR A 29 -18.05 -4.56 -9.73
CA THR A 29 -17.81 -3.45 -10.66
C THR A 29 -16.37 -3.39 -11.18
N ALA A 30 -15.47 -4.25 -10.68
CA ALA A 30 -14.09 -4.31 -11.14
C ALA A 30 -14.00 -4.76 -12.60
N LYS A 31 -13.14 -4.07 -13.36
CA LYS A 31 -12.65 -4.56 -14.65
C LYS A 31 -11.36 -5.33 -14.37
N ILE A 32 -11.32 -6.58 -14.83
CA ILE A 32 -10.20 -7.50 -14.57
C ILE A 32 -9.58 -7.86 -15.92
N ASP A 33 -8.28 -7.62 -16.05
CA ASP A 33 -7.45 -8.19 -17.11
C ASP A 33 -6.39 -9.11 -16.47
N THR A 34 -6.35 -10.37 -16.90
CA THR A 34 -5.45 -11.39 -16.35
C THR A 34 -4.35 -11.78 -17.34
N ALA A 35 -4.05 -10.93 -18.32
CA ALA A 35 -2.99 -11.21 -19.28
C ALA A 35 -1.60 -11.22 -18.62
N ARG A 36 -0.71 -12.09 -19.12
CA ARG A 36 0.74 -12.07 -18.82
C ARG A 36 1.14 -12.24 -17.34
N LYS A 37 0.35 -12.97 -16.54
CA LYS A 37 0.59 -13.18 -15.09
C LYS A 37 0.54 -11.90 -14.25
N LYS A 38 -0.11 -10.86 -14.78
CA LYS A 38 -0.50 -9.68 -14.03
C LYS A 38 -2.01 -9.71 -13.83
N PHE A 39 -2.45 -9.25 -12.67
CA PHE A 39 -3.86 -9.03 -12.38
C PHE A 39 -4.09 -7.53 -12.37
N ASP A 40 -4.57 -6.99 -13.49
CA ASP A 40 -4.87 -5.57 -13.62
C ASP A 40 -6.33 -5.36 -13.21
N VAL A 41 -6.54 -4.56 -12.16
CA VAL A 41 -7.84 -4.38 -11.53
C VAL A 41 -8.18 -2.91 -11.56
N ALA A 42 -9.27 -2.55 -12.23
CA ALA A 42 -9.75 -1.17 -12.26
C ALA A 42 -11.14 -1.03 -11.62
N VAL A 43 -11.26 -0.16 -10.62
CA VAL A 43 -12.53 0.21 -9.97
C VAL A 43 -12.74 1.72 -10.05
N ASP A 44 -13.95 2.17 -10.39
CA ASP A 44 -14.28 3.59 -10.57
C ASP A 44 -15.66 3.90 -9.96
N GLY A 45 -15.75 5.02 -9.23
CA GLY A 45 -17.02 5.55 -8.70
C GLY A 45 -17.56 4.88 -7.43
N GLU A 46 -16.83 3.92 -6.86
CA GLU A 46 -17.19 3.28 -5.59
C GLU A 46 -16.62 4.07 -4.41
N ALA A 47 -17.43 4.32 -3.38
CA ALA A 47 -16.95 5.02 -2.18
C ALA A 47 -15.95 4.17 -1.36
N GLU A 48 -16.13 2.85 -1.38
CA GLU A 48 -15.31 1.86 -0.68
C GLU A 48 -15.02 0.67 -1.60
N VAL A 49 -13.76 0.25 -1.65
CA VAL A 49 -13.27 -0.84 -2.50
C VAL A 49 -12.56 -1.86 -1.62
N SER A 50 -12.95 -3.14 -1.73
CA SER A 50 -12.28 -4.24 -1.03
C SER A 50 -11.74 -5.26 -2.05
N ILE A 51 -10.45 -5.55 -1.97
CA ILE A 51 -9.74 -6.45 -2.87
C ILE A 51 -9.00 -7.49 -2.03
N GLY A 52 -9.27 -8.77 -2.32
CA GLY A 52 -8.53 -9.88 -1.75
C GLY A 52 -7.52 -10.40 -2.76
N ILE A 53 -6.26 -10.53 -2.37
CA ILE A 53 -5.20 -11.21 -3.15
C ILE A 53 -4.61 -12.34 -2.31
N PRO A 54 -3.94 -13.35 -2.89
CA PRO A 54 -3.21 -14.34 -2.11
C PRO A 54 -2.27 -13.68 -1.12
N GLU A 55 -2.28 -14.17 0.13
CA GLU A 55 -1.45 -13.64 1.23
C GLU A 55 0.01 -13.43 0.83
N LYS A 56 0.55 -14.32 -0.01
CA LYS A 56 1.91 -14.22 -0.55
C LYS A 56 1.90 -13.67 -1.97
N ALA A 57 2.35 -12.44 -2.13
CA ALA A 57 2.44 -11.74 -3.40
C ALA A 57 3.90 -11.42 -3.75
N GLY A 58 4.18 -11.20 -5.03
CA GLY A 58 5.48 -10.74 -5.51
C GLY A 58 5.52 -9.22 -5.37
N LYS A 59 5.14 -8.56 -6.46
CA LYS A 59 4.86 -7.13 -6.47
C LYS A 59 3.36 -6.86 -6.35
N VAL A 60 2.98 -5.86 -5.56
CA VAL A 60 1.63 -5.31 -5.50
C VAL A 60 1.72 -3.82 -5.80
N GLU A 61 0.94 -3.31 -6.75
CA GLU A 61 0.92 -1.89 -7.10
C GLU A 61 -0.49 -1.35 -6.87
N ILE A 62 -0.63 -0.21 -6.18
CA ILE A 62 -1.90 0.43 -5.85
C ILE A 62 -1.85 1.89 -6.30
N ALA A 63 -2.59 2.23 -7.34
CA ALA A 63 -2.75 3.62 -7.77
C ALA A 63 -4.05 4.21 -7.21
N CYS A 64 -3.95 5.32 -6.46
CA CYS A 64 -5.11 5.98 -5.84
C CYS A 64 -4.87 7.48 -5.56
N ALA A 65 -5.91 8.20 -5.14
CA ALA A 65 -5.83 9.61 -4.75
C ALA A 65 -6.79 9.89 -3.61
N ASP A 66 -6.36 10.69 -2.62
CA ASP A 66 -7.19 11.19 -1.52
C ASP A 66 -7.98 10.09 -0.79
N ALA A 67 -7.30 9.00 -0.42
CA ALA A 67 -7.92 7.76 0.05
C ALA A 67 -7.37 7.27 1.40
N GLY A 68 -8.25 6.61 2.16
CA GLY A 68 -7.85 5.71 3.24
C GLY A 68 -7.57 4.30 2.71
N ILE A 69 -6.44 3.71 3.05
CA ILE A 69 -5.97 2.41 2.58
C ILE A 69 -5.70 1.52 3.79
N SER A 70 -6.34 0.35 3.85
CA SER A 70 -6.09 -0.68 4.85
C SER A 70 -5.39 -1.85 4.18
N LEU A 71 -4.24 -2.27 4.70
CA LEU A 71 -3.49 -3.44 4.24
C LEU A 71 -3.49 -4.50 5.34
N THR A 72 -3.96 -5.71 5.07
CA THR A 72 -4.12 -6.73 6.13
C THR A 72 -3.71 -8.13 5.71
N ASN A 73 -2.92 -8.81 6.54
CA ASN A 73 -2.51 -10.21 6.32
C ASN A 73 -1.81 -10.39 4.96
N LEU A 74 -0.75 -9.63 4.70
CA LEU A 74 -0.05 -9.63 3.40
C LEU A 74 1.45 -9.77 3.57
N SER A 75 2.05 -10.69 2.82
CA SER A 75 3.50 -10.85 2.68
C SER A 75 3.87 -10.63 1.22
N PHE A 76 4.72 -9.63 0.96
CA PHE A 76 5.12 -9.20 -0.37
C PHE A 76 6.62 -8.97 -0.46
N GLU A 77 7.17 -9.12 -1.67
CA GLU A 77 8.52 -8.63 -1.95
C GLU A 77 8.50 -7.09 -1.98
N GLU A 78 7.51 -6.52 -2.67
CA GLU A 78 7.32 -5.07 -2.84
C GLU A 78 5.82 -4.74 -2.93
N LEU A 79 5.37 -3.73 -2.18
CA LEU A 79 4.06 -3.10 -2.35
C LEU A 79 4.27 -1.61 -2.62
N GLU A 80 3.87 -1.16 -3.80
CA GLU A 80 3.99 0.20 -4.26
C GLU A 80 2.63 0.91 -4.20
N ILE A 81 2.56 2.06 -3.53
CA ILE A 81 1.40 2.94 -3.51
C ILE A 81 1.73 4.19 -4.33
N ASP A 82 1.16 4.25 -5.51
CA ASP A 82 1.20 5.40 -6.41
C ASP A 82 0.07 6.37 -6.08
N GLY A 83 0.38 7.26 -5.14
CA GLY A 83 -0.57 8.17 -4.52
C GLY A 83 -0.63 9.56 -5.13
N LYS A 84 -1.74 10.25 -4.89
CA LYS A 84 -1.88 11.70 -5.04
C LYS A 84 -2.67 12.29 -3.87
N GLY A 85 -2.39 13.55 -3.55
CA GLY A 85 -3.10 14.28 -2.51
C GLY A 85 -2.74 13.77 -1.11
N HIS A 86 -3.76 13.50 -0.29
CA HIS A 86 -3.57 13.05 1.09
C HIS A 86 -3.97 11.59 1.27
N LEU A 87 -3.05 10.75 1.72
CA LEU A 87 -3.29 9.32 1.98
C LEU A 87 -3.28 9.01 3.48
N LYS A 88 -4.20 8.15 3.92
CA LYS A 88 -4.19 7.53 5.25
C LYS A 88 -4.00 6.03 5.07
N ILE A 89 -2.88 5.49 5.49
CA ILE A 89 -2.53 4.09 5.30
C ILE A 89 -2.51 3.43 6.68
N THR A 90 -3.24 2.35 6.84
CA THR A 90 -3.20 1.51 8.04
C THR A 90 -2.76 0.12 7.62
N VAL A 91 -1.79 -0.43 8.34
CA VAL A 91 -1.31 -1.79 8.10
C VAL A 91 -1.59 -2.66 9.30
N SER A 92 -1.97 -3.91 9.07
CA SER A 92 -2.19 -4.89 10.13
C SER A 92 -1.66 -6.24 9.65
N ASP A 93 -0.60 -6.73 10.28
CA ASP A 93 0.04 -8.01 9.89
C ASP A 93 0.52 -8.01 8.42
N ILE A 94 1.53 -7.18 8.14
CA ILE A 94 2.19 -7.14 6.83
C ILE A 94 3.69 -7.48 6.95
N GLU A 95 4.25 -8.06 5.90
CA GLU A 95 5.68 -8.29 5.74
C GLU A 95 6.14 -7.87 4.35
N GLY A 96 7.24 -7.11 4.25
CA GLY A 96 7.83 -6.72 2.97
C GLY A 96 8.32 -5.27 2.88
N SER A 97 8.57 -4.82 1.65
CA SER A 97 8.92 -3.43 1.34
C SER A 97 7.67 -2.65 0.91
N LEU A 98 7.24 -1.68 1.73
CA LEU A 98 6.16 -0.75 1.42
C LEU A 98 6.74 0.55 0.85
N GLU A 99 6.47 0.82 -0.41
CA GLU A 99 6.91 2.03 -1.11
C GLU A 99 5.73 2.98 -1.32
N ILE A 100 5.89 4.23 -0.89
CA ILE A 100 4.88 5.28 -1.02
C ILE A 100 5.44 6.33 -1.97
N ASN A 101 4.87 6.43 -3.17
CA ASN A 101 5.24 7.42 -4.18
C ASN A 101 4.24 8.57 -4.16
N LEU A 102 4.73 9.78 -3.87
CA LEU A 102 3.91 11.00 -3.84
C LEU A 102 4.62 12.18 -4.52
N ILE A 103 3.84 13.01 -5.21
CA ILE A 103 4.30 14.30 -5.74
C ILE A 103 3.46 15.42 -5.11
N GLY A 104 4.06 16.20 -4.20
CA GLY A 104 3.42 17.32 -3.50
C GLY A 104 2.34 16.90 -2.51
N GLY A 105 2.37 15.65 -2.03
CA GLY A 105 1.32 15.05 -1.20
C GLY A 105 1.78 14.72 0.22
N GLU A 106 0.82 14.24 1.02
CA GLU A 106 1.07 13.80 2.38
C GLU A 106 0.54 12.38 2.58
N ALA A 107 1.27 11.55 3.33
CA ALA A 107 0.83 10.26 3.80
C ALA A 107 0.93 10.18 5.33
N GLU A 108 -0.09 9.60 5.95
CA GLU A 108 -0.09 9.15 7.34
C GLU A 108 -0.08 7.62 7.31
N LEU A 109 0.95 6.98 7.87
CA LEU A 109 1.05 5.53 8.02
C LEU A 109 0.87 5.14 9.48
N THR A 110 -0.20 4.41 9.78
CA THR A 110 -0.45 3.82 11.09
C THR A 110 -0.07 2.35 11.05
N VAL A 111 0.81 1.92 11.97
CA VAL A 111 1.30 0.54 12.05
C VAL A 111 1.04 -0.08 13.43
N PRO A 112 1.06 -1.41 13.57
CA PRO A 112 1.00 -2.05 14.88
C PRO A 112 2.14 -1.58 15.80
N SER A 113 1.88 -1.50 17.10
CA SER A 113 2.87 -1.03 18.10
C SER A 113 4.17 -1.85 18.12
N ASP A 114 4.13 -3.11 17.69
CA ASP A 114 5.26 -4.03 17.61
C ASP A 114 5.82 -4.18 16.18
N PHE A 115 5.36 -3.35 15.23
CA PHE A 115 5.83 -3.38 13.86
C PHE A 115 7.30 -2.96 13.78
N SER A 116 8.17 -3.92 13.46
CA SER A 116 9.60 -3.68 13.25
C SER A 116 9.85 -3.31 11.79
N PHE A 117 10.38 -2.11 11.55
CA PHE A 117 10.68 -1.60 10.21
C PHE A 117 11.90 -0.66 10.22
N ARG A 118 12.42 -0.38 9.04
CA ARG A 118 13.34 0.73 8.76
C ARG A 118 12.72 1.66 7.73
N ALA A 119 12.89 2.96 7.90
CA ALA A 119 12.42 3.96 6.95
C ALA A 119 13.52 4.32 5.94
N LYS A 120 13.14 4.61 4.70
CA LYS A 120 14.04 5.21 3.71
C LYS A 120 13.37 6.36 3.00
N ASN A 121 14.04 7.50 2.99
CA ASN A 121 13.64 8.65 2.18
C ASN A 121 14.52 8.70 0.93
N LYS A 122 13.94 8.36 -0.22
CA LYS A 122 14.60 8.42 -1.53
C LYS A 122 14.03 9.54 -2.42
N GLY A 123 12.93 10.17 -2.00
CA GLY A 123 12.29 11.27 -2.72
C GLY A 123 13.07 12.58 -2.65
N HIS A 124 12.88 13.44 -3.67
CA HIS A 124 13.51 14.76 -3.72
C HIS A 124 12.69 15.80 -2.96
N GLY A 125 13.27 16.44 -1.94
CA GLY A 125 12.53 17.39 -1.11
C GLY A 125 11.46 16.71 -0.22
N CYS A 126 11.55 15.39 -0.07
CA CYS A 126 10.64 14.63 0.78
C CYS A 126 11.12 14.60 2.24
N SER A 127 10.21 14.31 3.17
CA SER A 127 10.52 14.13 4.60
C SER A 127 9.73 12.97 5.20
N ILE A 128 10.37 12.25 6.13
CA ILE A 128 9.72 11.20 6.93
C ILE A 128 9.84 11.63 8.40
N GLU A 129 8.72 11.64 9.10
CA GLU A 129 8.63 11.82 10.54
C GLU A 129 8.07 10.52 11.14
N SER A 130 8.80 9.89 12.06
CA SER A 130 8.35 8.68 12.73
C SER A 130 8.21 8.94 14.24
N GLU A 131 7.03 8.66 14.78
CA GLU A 131 6.72 8.74 16.20
C GLU A 131 7.15 7.47 16.96
N ILE A 132 7.48 6.42 16.22
CA ILE A 132 7.94 5.13 16.74
C ILE A 132 9.38 4.84 16.32
N ALA A 133 10.07 4.02 17.11
CA ALA A 133 11.47 3.69 16.89
C ALA A 133 11.64 2.73 15.71
N GLU A 134 12.51 3.09 14.78
CA GLU A 134 12.97 2.20 13.72
C GLU A 134 13.93 1.12 14.26
N SER A 135 14.00 -0.01 13.56
CA SER A 135 14.91 -1.11 13.87
C SER A 135 15.86 -1.35 12.70
N ALA A 136 17.17 -1.24 12.95
CA ALA A 136 18.21 -1.40 11.93
C ALA A 136 18.22 -2.80 11.28
N ASP A 137 17.79 -3.81 12.04
CA ASP A 137 17.76 -5.22 11.63
C ASP A 137 16.38 -5.65 11.11
N ALA A 138 15.42 -4.72 10.98
CA ALA A 138 14.11 -5.02 10.44
C ALA A 138 14.17 -5.53 9.00
N SER A 139 13.39 -6.58 8.71
CA SER A 139 13.13 -7.05 7.36
C SER A 139 12.22 -6.07 6.60
N ASN A 140 11.19 -5.55 7.28
CA ASN A 140 10.25 -4.61 6.69
C ASN A 140 10.92 -3.28 6.38
N VAL A 141 10.55 -2.70 5.25
CA VAL A 141 11.03 -1.39 4.81
C VAL A 141 9.84 -0.51 4.50
N VAL A 142 9.85 0.72 5.00
CA VAL A 142 8.90 1.75 4.60
C VAL A 142 9.68 2.80 3.83
N GLU A 143 9.36 3.01 2.56
CA GLU A 143 10.06 3.94 1.69
C GLU A 143 9.15 5.09 1.26
N LEU A 144 9.65 6.32 1.38
CA LEU A 144 9.02 7.49 0.77
C LEU A 144 9.84 7.91 -0.46
N ASN A 145 9.16 7.90 -1.59
CA ASN A 145 9.68 8.24 -2.91
C ASN A 145 8.92 9.47 -3.47
N GLY A 146 9.32 9.91 -4.67
CA GLY A 146 8.67 11.01 -5.38
C GLY A 146 9.29 12.38 -5.07
N LYS A 147 8.46 13.40 -4.87
CA LYS A 147 8.93 14.79 -4.77
C LYS A 147 8.08 15.68 -3.86
N ASP A 148 8.72 16.52 -3.05
CA ASP A 148 8.09 17.58 -2.25
C ASP A 148 6.93 17.05 -1.37
N SER A 149 7.11 15.85 -0.78
CA SER A 149 6.06 15.12 -0.05
C SER A 149 6.47 14.82 1.39
N LYS A 150 5.47 14.52 2.25
CA LYS A 150 5.70 14.17 3.65
C LYS A 150 5.05 12.83 4.00
N LEU A 151 5.76 12.01 4.76
CA LEU A 151 5.24 10.80 5.41
C LEU A 151 5.33 10.96 6.93
N THR A 152 4.23 10.73 7.63
CA THR A 152 4.20 10.60 9.10
C THR A 152 3.90 9.16 9.46
N ILE A 153 4.67 8.56 10.38
CA ILE A 153 4.50 7.17 10.83
C ILE A 153 4.18 7.16 12.32
N SER A 154 3.06 6.53 12.69
CA SER A 154 2.60 6.40 14.08
C SER A 154 2.20 4.97 14.40
N ALA A 155 2.14 4.63 15.69
CA ALA A 155 1.49 3.40 16.14
C ALA A 155 -0.04 3.55 16.17
N GLU A 156 -0.76 2.44 16.04
CA GLU A 156 -2.19 2.30 16.45
C GLU A 156 -2.42 2.61 17.94
#